data_AF-A0A9Q0F3V2-F1
#
_entry.id   AF-A0A9Q0F3V2-F1
#
_cell.length_a   1.000
_cell.length_b   1.000
_cell.length_c   1.000
_cell.angle_alpha   90.00
_cell.angle_beta   90.00
_cell.angle_gamma   90.00
#
_symmetry.space_group_name_H-M   'P 1'
#
loop_
_entity.id
_entity.type
_entity.pdbx_description
1 polymer ?
#
loop_
_entity_poly.entity_id
_entity_poly.type
_entity_poly.pdbx_seq_one_letter_code
_entity_poly.pdbx_strand_id
1 'polypeptide(L)'
;MGCTFSGLNALYDAVNGGGDVWINENRFRVVRQLGEGGFAFVYLVKEVPSDSSSASSGLSQKVKDKSHLSDDGTYAMKKVLIQNNEQLELVREEIRVSSLFNHPNLLPLLDHAVIAVKAPSQELTWNHEAYLLFPVHLDGTLLDNSNAMKAKKEFFSTSDVLQIFRQ
;
A
#
# COMPACT_ATOMS: atom_id res chain seq x y z
N MET A 1 -25.67 -21.57 16.75
CA MET A 1 -25.37 -20.41 17.62
C MET A 1 -24.33 -19.58 16.89
N GLY A 2 -24.78 -18.47 16.28
CA GLY A 2 -23.97 -17.63 15.42
C GLY A 2 -23.25 -16.57 16.24
N CYS A 3 -21.93 -16.46 16.05
CA CYS A 3 -21.15 -15.31 16.47
C CYS A 3 -20.83 -14.49 15.21
N THR A 4 -21.68 -13.52 14.92
CA THR A 4 -21.33 -12.36 14.10
C THR A 4 -20.31 -11.53 14.87
N PHE A 5 -19.02 -11.81 14.68
CA PHE A 5 -17.97 -10.92 15.13
C PHE A 5 -18.01 -9.66 14.27
N SER A 6 -18.56 -8.58 14.84
CA SER A 6 -18.51 -7.24 14.28
C SER A 6 -17.06 -6.76 14.17
N GLY A 7 -16.40 -7.11 13.06
CA GLY A 7 -15.10 -6.56 12.64
C GLY A 7 -15.16 -5.09 12.15
N LEU A 8 -16.35 -4.48 12.18
CA LEU A 8 -16.58 -3.13 11.65
C LEU A 8 -16.16 -2.00 12.60
N ASN A 9 -15.99 -2.27 13.91
CA ASN A 9 -15.52 -1.25 14.86
C ASN A 9 -14.00 -1.15 14.98
N ALA A 10 -13.24 -2.11 14.45
CA ALA A 10 -11.78 -2.05 14.44
C ALA A 10 -11.22 -1.17 13.30
N LEU A 11 -12.07 -0.72 12.37
CA LEU A 11 -11.67 0.09 11.22
C LEU A 11 -11.68 1.61 11.51
N TYR A 12 -12.37 2.06 12.56
CA TYR A 12 -12.55 3.49 12.84
C TYR A 12 -11.44 4.12 13.70
N ASP A 13 -10.60 3.31 14.36
CA ASP A 13 -9.49 3.82 15.19
C ASP A 13 -8.24 4.19 14.34
N ALA A 14 -8.30 4.00 13.03
CA ALA A 14 -7.19 4.21 12.11
C ALA A 14 -6.98 5.69 11.68
N VAL A 15 -7.80 6.63 12.16
CA VAL A 15 -7.76 8.03 11.70
C VAL A 15 -6.76 8.90 12.49
N ASN A 16 -6.23 8.45 13.64
CA ASN A 16 -5.32 9.26 14.47
C ASN A 16 -3.96 8.60 14.82
N GLY A 17 -3.51 7.63 14.01
CA GLY A 17 -2.15 7.10 14.08
C GLY A 17 -2.01 5.88 14.99
N GLY A 18 -1.97 4.69 14.38
CA GLY A 18 -1.69 3.42 15.06
C GLY A 18 -2.68 2.27 14.79
N GLY A 19 -3.58 2.40 13.81
CA GLY A 19 -4.55 1.36 13.47
C GLY A 19 -3.96 0.19 12.67
N ASP A 20 -4.48 -1.01 12.91
CA ASP A 20 -4.28 -2.16 12.05
C ASP A 20 -5.28 -2.09 10.86
N VAL A 21 -4.81 -2.37 9.65
CA VAL A 21 -5.57 -2.41 8.40
C VAL A 21 -5.56 -3.83 7.86
N TRP A 22 -6.71 -4.30 7.40
CA TRP A 22 -6.86 -5.59 6.77
C TRP A 22 -6.90 -5.43 5.25
N ILE A 23 -6.01 -6.12 4.55
CA ILE A 23 -6.07 -6.28 3.10
C ILE A 23 -6.26 -7.76 2.84
N ASN A 24 -7.47 -8.12 2.42
CA ASN A 24 -7.93 -9.49 2.32
C ASN A 24 -7.72 -10.25 3.65
N GLU A 25 -6.86 -11.27 3.67
CA GLU A 25 -6.60 -12.10 4.85
C GLU A 25 -5.39 -11.63 5.67
N ASN A 26 -4.67 -10.62 5.20
CA ASN A 26 -3.43 -10.15 5.80
C ASN A 26 -3.67 -8.89 6.62
N ARG A 27 -3.12 -8.86 7.84
CA ARG A 27 -3.20 -7.71 8.75
C ARG A 27 -1.92 -6.91 8.71
N PHE A 28 -2.04 -5.59 8.59
CA PHE A 28 -0.92 -4.66 8.54
C PHE A 28 -1.10 -3.56 9.57
N ARG A 29 -0.07 -3.27 10.36
CA ARG A 29 -0.04 -2.12 11.24
C ARG A 29 0.46 -0.89 10.51
N VAL A 30 -0.26 0.22 10.57
CA VAL A 30 0.21 1.50 10.04
C VAL A 30 1.33 2.04 10.92
N VAL A 31 2.50 2.27 10.32
CA VAL A 31 3.70 2.78 11.02
C VAL A 31 3.76 4.30 10.93
N ARG A 32 3.73 4.84 9.69
CA ARG A 32 3.76 6.29 9.43
C ARG A 32 3.29 6.60 8.01
N GLN A 33 2.92 7.84 7.74
CA GLN A 33 2.66 8.31 6.38
C GLN A 33 3.99 8.54 5.63
N LEU A 34 4.02 8.17 4.35
CA LEU A 34 5.13 8.37 3.40
C LEU A 34 4.86 9.52 2.44
N GLY A 35 3.59 9.74 2.06
CA GLY A 35 3.23 10.79 1.12
C GLY A 35 1.73 10.98 0.97
N GLU A 36 1.34 12.04 0.26
CA GLU A 36 -0.05 12.42 -0.01
C GLU A 36 -0.16 13.05 -1.40
N GLY A 37 -1.28 12.80 -2.06
CA GLY A 37 -1.67 13.48 -3.29
C GLY A 37 -3.16 13.39 -3.54
N GLY A 38 -3.86 14.53 -3.46
CA GLY A 38 -5.30 14.62 -3.69
C GLY A 38 -6.09 13.72 -2.72
N PHE A 39 -6.72 12.67 -3.24
CA PHE A 39 -7.49 11.69 -2.46
C PHE A 39 -6.70 10.42 -2.10
N ALA A 40 -5.40 10.39 -2.39
CA ALA A 40 -4.53 9.26 -2.16
C ALA A 40 -3.47 9.56 -1.11
N PHE A 41 -3.25 8.60 -0.22
CA PHE A 41 -2.29 8.67 0.88
C PHE A 41 -1.44 7.42 0.84
N VAL A 42 -0.13 7.55 1.02
CA VAL A 42 0.79 6.41 1.06
C VAL A 42 1.31 6.27 2.48
N TYR A 43 1.23 5.07 3.03
CA TYR A 43 1.68 4.74 4.37
C TYR A 43 2.73 3.64 4.34
N LEU A 44 3.71 3.74 5.24
CA LEU A 44 4.54 2.63 5.65
C LEU A 44 3.70 1.75 6.56
N VAL A 45 3.57 0.49 6.22
CA VAL A 45 2.85 -0.50 7.02
C VAL A 45 3.74 -1.70 7.31
N LYS A 46 3.46 -2.40 8.40
CA LYS A 46 4.18 -3.62 8.79
C LYS A 46 3.21 -4.79 8.92
N GLU A 47 3.49 -5.89 8.22
CA GLU A 47 2.71 -7.12 8.34
C GLU A 47 2.73 -7.60 9.80
N VAL A 48 1.54 -7.89 10.33
CA VAL A 48 1.38 -8.43 11.68
C VAL A 48 1.12 -9.92 11.53
N PRO A 49 2.03 -10.80 11.98
CA PRO A 49 1.83 -12.24 11.87
C PRO A 49 0.55 -12.65 12.61
N SER A 50 -0.20 -13.59 12.03
CA SER A 50 -1.34 -14.20 12.71
C SER A 50 -0.84 -15.24 13.71
N ASP A 51 -1.29 -15.18 14.96
CA ASP A 51 -0.94 -16.14 16.03
C ASP A 51 -1.53 -17.54 15.79
N SER A 52 -2.38 -17.69 14.77
CA SER A 52 -2.95 -18.98 14.38
C SER A 52 -1.90 -19.81 13.63
N SER A 53 -1.56 -20.96 14.19
CA SER A 53 -0.71 -22.04 13.67
C SER A 53 -1.17 -22.68 12.35
N SER A 54 -1.84 -21.93 11.49
CA SER A 54 -2.13 -22.24 10.11
C SER A 54 -1.01 -21.65 9.25
N ALA A 55 -0.09 -22.50 8.80
CA ALA A 55 1.01 -22.17 7.88
C ALA A 55 0.55 -21.67 6.48
N SER A 56 -0.69 -21.18 6.35
CA SER A 56 -1.37 -20.82 5.12
C SER A 56 -1.77 -19.34 5.02
N SER A 57 -1.60 -18.53 6.08
CA SER A 57 -1.94 -17.10 6.06
C SER A 57 -0.68 -16.23 6.06
N GLY A 58 -0.49 -15.42 5.02
CA GLY A 58 0.60 -14.45 4.95
C GLY A 58 0.85 -13.99 3.51
N LEU A 59 1.35 -12.76 3.37
CA LEU A 59 1.62 -12.19 2.05
C LEU A 59 2.63 -13.03 1.25
N SER A 60 3.57 -13.67 1.96
CA SER A 60 4.62 -14.53 1.38
C SER A 60 4.12 -15.73 0.56
N GLN A 61 2.89 -16.21 0.81
CA GLN A 61 2.30 -17.32 0.04
C GLN A 61 1.62 -16.84 -1.26
N LYS A 62 1.21 -15.57 -1.32
CA LYS A 62 0.49 -14.99 -2.47
C LYS A 62 1.44 -14.40 -3.51
N VAL A 63 2.56 -13.84 -3.06
CA VAL A 63 3.50 -13.15 -3.93
C VAL A 63 4.37 -14.16 -4.68
N LYS A 64 4.32 -14.13 -6.01
CA LYS A 64 5.06 -15.05 -6.89
C LYS A 64 6.58 -14.82 -6.80
N ASP A 65 7.00 -13.57 -6.81
CA ASP A 65 8.40 -13.18 -6.75
C ASP A 65 8.77 -12.73 -5.33
N LYS A 66 9.53 -13.58 -4.65
CA LYS A 66 9.94 -13.34 -3.26
C LYS A 66 10.88 -12.16 -3.10
N SER A 67 11.53 -11.68 -4.17
CA SER A 67 12.39 -10.49 -4.11
C SER A 67 11.62 -9.20 -3.78
N HIS A 68 10.29 -9.22 -3.90
CA HIS A 68 9.42 -8.11 -3.56
C HIS A 68 8.91 -8.14 -2.11
N LEU A 69 9.26 -9.18 -1.34
CA LEU A 69 8.95 -9.27 0.08
C LEU A 69 10.06 -8.58 0.87
N SER A 70 9.67 -7.74 1.84
CA SER A 70 10.64 -7.19 2.79
C SER A 70 10.99 -8.22 3.87
N ASP A 71 12.27 -8.33 4.20
CA ASP A 71 12.76 -9.21 5.27
C ASP A 71 12.15 -8.89 6.64
N ASP A 72 11.84 -7.62 6.88
CA ASP A 72 11.25 -7.14 8.14
C ASP A 72 9.71 -7.01 8.09
N GLY A 73 9.11 -7.44 6.98
CA GLY A 73 7.66 -7.40 6.74
C GLY A 73 7.09 -5.98 6.54
N THR A 74 7.92 -5.01 6.16
CA THR A 74 7.44 -3.65 5.84
C THR A 74 7.08 -3.46 4.37
N TYR A 75 6.04 -2.66 4.14
CA TYR A 75 5.45 -2.43 2.82
C TYR A 75 4.92 -1.00 2.70
N ALA A 76 4.68 -0.56 1.46
CA ALA A 76 4.00 0.68 1.17
C ALA A 76 2.53 0.40 0.84
N MET A 77 1.61 1.02 1.57
CA MET A 77 0.17 0.90 1.36
C MET A 77 -0.38 2.24 0.86
N LYS A 78 -0.89 2.25 -0.37
CA LYS A 78 -1.64 3.39 -0.92
C LYS A 78 -3.12 3.23 -0.56
N LYS A 79 -3.64 4.15 0.25
CA LYS A 79 -5.07 4.32 0.55
C LYS A 79 -5.66 5.37 -0.38
N VAL A 80 -6.74 5.05 -1.08
CA VAL A 80 -7.46 5.99 -1.97
C VAL A 80 -8.88 6.16 -1.45
N LEU A 81 -9.29 7.40 -1.19
CA LEU A 81 -10.67 7.76 -0.87
C LEU A 81 -11.46 7.92 -2.16
N ILE A 82 -12.57 7.19 -2.29
CA ILE A 82 -13.40 7.15 -3.50
C ILE A 82 -14.76 7.73 -3.17
N GLN A 83 -15.09 8.85 -3.83
CA GLN A 83 -16.29 9.64 -3.60
C GLN A 83 -17.35 9.45 -4.70
N ASN A 84 -16.96 8.94 -5.87
CA ASN A 84 -17.87 8.73 -6.99
C ASN A 84 -17.46 7.50 -7.84
N ASN A 85 -18.34 7.11 -8.77
CA ASN A 85 -18.12 5.94 -9.62
C ASN A 85 -16.97 6.13 -10.63
N GLU A 86 -16.72 7.36 -11.10
CA GLU A 86 -15.62 7.61 -12.03
C GLU A 86 -14.26 7.34 -11.37
N GLN A 87 -14.09 7.78 -10.12
CA GLN A 87 -12.91 7.47 -9.30
C GLN A 87 -12.80 5.97 -9.02
N LEU A 88 -13.91 5.28 -8.77
CA LEU A 88 -13.91 3.82 -8.57
C LEU A 88 -13.40 3.08 -9.81
N GLU A 89 -13.85 3.48 -11.00
CA GLU A 89 -13.41 2.86 -12.25
C GLU A 89 -11.94 3.16 -12.54
N LEU A 90 -11.45 4.37 -12.25
CA LEU A 90 -10.02 4.68 -12.37
C LEU A 90 -9.15 3.82 -11.44
N VAL A 91 -9.58 3.62 -10.20
CA VAL A 91 -8.86 2.75 -9.25
C VAL A 91 -8.91 1.28 -9.68
N ARG A 92 -10.06 0.80 -10.19
CA ARG A 92 -10.17 -0.56 -10.75
C ARG A 92 -9.24 -0.75 -11.94
N GLU A 93 -9.14 0.24 -12.81
CA GLU A 93 -8.24 0.21 -13.95
C GLU A 93 -6.78 0.25 -13.51
N GLU A 94 -6.43 1.07 -12.51
CA GLU A 94 -5.09 1.08 -11.91
C GLU A 94 -4.71 -0.31 -11.36
N ILE A 95 -5.61 -0.95 -10.61
CA ILE A 95 -5.42 -2.31 -10.07
C ILE A 95 -5.25 -3.31 -11.22
N ARG A 96 -6.14 -3.26 -12.22
CA ARG A 96 -6.12 -4.17 -13.37
C ARG A 96 -4.82 -4.07 -14.13
N VAL A 97 -4.42 -2.86 -14.50
CA VAL A 97 -3.19 -2.58 -15.26
C VAL A 97 -1.95 -2.99 -14.45
N SER A 98 -1.88 -2.61 -13.17
CA SER A 98 -0.75 -2.96 -12.30
C SER A 98 -0.60 -4.48 -12.12
N SER A 99 -1.70 -5.23 -12.13
CA SER A 99 -1.69 -6.70 -12.02
C SER A 99 -1.18 -7.42 -13.28
N LEU A 100 -1.09 -6.73 -14.42
CA LEU A 100 -0.64 -7.32 -15.69
C LEU A 100 0.88 -7.37 -15.84
N PHE A 101 1.61 -6.53 -15.11
CA PHE A 101 3.05 -6.39 -15.26
C PHE A 101 3.81 -7.18 -14.20
N ASN A 102 4.90 -7.81 -14.63
CA ASN A 102 5.89 -8.41 -13.74
C ASN A 102 7.28 -8.17 -14.35
N HIS A 103 7.92 -7.06 -13.97
CA HIS A 103 9.18 -6.60 -14.55
C HIS A 103 10.08 -5.99 -13.47
N PRO A 104 11.40 -6.23 -13.49
CA PRO A 104 12.32 -5.74 -12.45
C PRO A 104 12.33 -4.21 -12.25
N ASN A 105 11.95 -3.44 -13.27
CA ASN A 105 11.93 -1.97 -13.24
C ASN A 105 10.50 -1.38 -13.15
N LEU A 106 9.48 -2.22 -12.92
CA LEU A 106 8.12 -1.77 -12.65
C LEU A 106 7.73 -2.16 -11.22
N LEU A 107 7.15 -1.20 -10.48
CA LEU A 107 6.71 -1.44 -9.12
C LEU A 107 5.50 -2.41 -9.14
N PRO A 108 5.61 -3.62 -8.58
CA PRO A 108 4.55 -4.62 -8.64
C PRO A 108 3.47 -4.35 -7.60
N LEU A 109 2.21 -4.66 -7.95
CA LEU A 109 1.11 -4.71 -6.99
C LEU A 109 1.14 -6.07 -6.25
N LEU A 110 1.32 -6.05 -4.93
CA LEU A 110 1.42 -7.27 -4.11
C LEU A 110 0.05 -7.80 -3.67
N ASP A 111 -0.84 -6.90 -3.26
CA ASP A 111 -2.20 -7.20 -2.84
C ASP A 111 -3.06 -5.94 -2.97
N HIS A 112 -4.38 -6.10 -2.98
CA HIS A 112 -5.30 -4.98 -2.99
C HIS A 112 -6.67 -5.34 -2.39
N ALA A 113 -7.40 -4.31 -1.92
CA ALA A 113 -8.79 -4.43 -1.49
C ALA A 113 -9.56 -3.14 -1.81
N VAL A 114 -10.84 -3.28 -2.15
CA VAL A 114 -11.78 -2.15 -2.27
C VAL A 114 -12.93 -2.41 -1.31
N ILE A 115 -13.14 -1.50 -0.37
CA ILE A 115 -14.04 -1.68 0.77
C ILE A 115 -15.08 -0.55 0.73
N ALA A 116 -16.36 -0.89 0.93
CA ALA A 116 -17.41 0.11 1.13
C ALA A 116 -17.39 0.59 2.59
N VAL A 117 -17.35 1.90 2.78
CA VAL A 117 -17.29 2.58 4.08
C VAL A 117 -18.50 3.49 4.25
N LYS A 118 -19.14 3.42 5.43
CA LYS A 118 -20.29 4.27 5.74
C LYS A 118 -19.85 5.72 5.94
N ALA A 119 -20.44 6.66 5.21
CA ALA A 119 -20.15 8.07 5.39
C ALA A 119 -20.61 8.56 6.79
N PRO A 120 -19.78 9.31 7.53
CA PRO A 120 -20.14 9.79 8.87
C PRO A 120 -21.25 10.85 8.90
N SER A 121 -21.56 11.49 7.77
CA SER A 121 -22.43 12.67 7.71
C SER A 121 -23.82 12.46 7.11
N GLN A 122 -24.12 11.30 6.48
CA GLN A 122 -25.44 11.00 5.91
C GLN A 122 -25.72 9.50 6.03
N GLU A 123 -26.84 9.11 6.64
CA GLU A 123 -27.16 7.72 7.00
C GLU A 123 -27.28 6.74 5.82
N LEU A 124 -27.22 7.21 4.56
CA LEU A 124 -27.54 6.42 3.37
C LEU A 124 -26.49 6.46 2.24
N THR A 125 -25.36 7.18 2.40
CA THR A 125 -24.31 7.21 1.36
C THR A 125 -23.10 6.37 1.77
N TRP A 126 -22.77 5.38 0.93
CA TRP A 126 -21.57 4.56 1.07
C TRP A 126 -20.46 5.18 0.21
N ASN A 127 -19.34 5.50 0.84
CA ASN A 127 -18.10 5.80 0.11
C ASN A 127 -17.33 4.50 -0.10
N HIS A 128 -16.34 4.52 -1.00
CA HIS A 128 -15.41 3.41 -1.12
C HIS A 128 -14.01 3.86 -0.67
N GLU A 129 -13.26 2.93 -0.14
CA GLU A 129 -11.83 3.09 0.09
C GLU A 129 -11.11 1.95 -0.60
N ALA A 130 -10.04 2.27 -1.33
CA ALA A 130 -9.17 1.27 -1.91
C ALA A 130 -7.82 1.26 -1.21
N TYR A 131 -7.28 0.06 -1.04
CA TYR A 131 -5.99 -0.22 -0.42
C TYR A 131 -5.17 -1.01 -1.43
N LEU A 132 -4.02 -0.45 -1.85
CA LEU A 132 -3.09 -1.09 -2.77
C LEU A 132 -1.75 -1.26 -2.06
N LEU A 133 -1.21 -2.47 -2.06
CA LEU A 133 0.02 -2.83 -1.34
C LEU A 133 1.18 -3.02 -2.32
N PHE A 134 2.31 -2.41 -2.01
CA PHE A 134 3.52 -2.41 -2.84
C PHE A 134 4.77 -2.71 -2.00
N PRO A 135 5.87 -3.16 -2.62
CA PRO A 135 7.19 -3.13 -1.97
C PRO A 135 7.54 -1.69 -1.57
N VAL A 136 8.20 -1.55 -0.42
CA VAL A 136 8.66 -0.23 0.05
C VAL A 136 10.11 0.02 -0.34
N HIS A 137 10.38 1.24 -0.81
CA HIS A 137 11.73 1.76 -1.04
C HIS A 137 11.98 2.88 -0.04
N LEU A 138 12.74 2.59 1.03
CA LEU A 138 12.96 3.52 2.13
C LEU A 138 13.84 4.72 1.75
N ASP A 139 14.64 4.57 0.69
CA ASP A 139 15.45 5.65 0.12
C ASP A 139 14.60 6.71 -0.62
N GLY A 140 13.29 6.48 -0.74
CA GLY A 140 12.37 7.41 -1.38
C GLY A 140 12.52 7.43 -2.89
N THR A 141 12.15 8.56 -3.51
CA THR A 141 12.20 8.72 -4.95
C THR A 141 13.60 9.10 -5.43
N LEU A 142 13.87 8.92 -6.72
CA LEU A 142 15.12 9.41 -7.34
C LEU A 142 15.29 10.94 -7.17
N LEU A 143 14.17 11.69 -7.10
CA LEU A 143 14.19 13.12 -6.82
C LEU A 143 14.62 13.42 -5.39
N ASP A 144 14.15 12.65 -4.41
CA ASP A 144 14.57 12.78 -3.00
C ASP A 144 16.07 12.55 -2.88
N ASN A 145 16.58 11.49 -3.51
CA ASN A 145 18.01 11.20 -3.59
C ASN A 145 18.79 12.34 -4.26
N SER A 146 18.31 12.85 -5.39
CA SER A 146 18.93 13.98 -6.09
C SER A 146 19.01 15.23 -5.22
N ASN A 147 17.95 15.53 -4.46
CA ASN A 147 17.90 16.68 -3.56
C ASN A 147 18.86 16.52 -2.38
N ALA A 148 18.95 15.32 -1.79
CA ALA A 148 19.88 15.01 -0.72
C ALA A 148 21.34 15.14 -1.18
N MET A 149 21.67 14.62 -2.36
CA MET A 149 23.00 14.74 -2.96
C MET A 149 23.34 16.21 -3.25
N LYS A 150 22.40 16.97 -3.82
CA LYS A 150 22.58 18.41 -4.09
C LYS A 150 22.90 19.19 -2.81
N ALA A 151 22.21 18.90 -1.70
CA ALA A 151 22.49 19.52 -0.40
C ALA A 151 23.93 19.22 0.09
N LYS A 152 24.45 18.04 -0.23
CA LYS A 152 25.83 17.62 0.05
C LYS A 152 26.85 18.04 -1.01
N LYS A 153 26.41 18.70 -2.10
CA LYS A 153 27.21 19.00 -3.30
C LYS A 153 27.79 17.75 -3.99
N GLU A 154 27.07 16.64 -3.87
CA GLU A 154 27.35 15.38 -4.55
C GLU A 154 26.51 15.29 -5.83
N PHE A 155 26.92 14.44 -6.77
CA PHE A 155 26.24 14.20 -8.03
C PHE A 155 26.30 12.71 -8.37
N PHE A 156 25.29 12.21 -9.09
CA PHE A 156 25.39 10.88 -9.69
C PHE A 156 26.58 10.82 -10.64
N SER A 157 27.31 9.70 -10.62
CA SER A 157 28.33 9.48 -11.64
C SER A 157 27.68 9.29 -13.01
N THR A 158 28.42 9.53 -14.10
CA THR A 158 27.92 9.29 -15.45
C THR A 158 27.43 7.84 -15.63
N SER A 159 28.12 6.88 -15.01
CA SER A 159 27.73 5.47 -15.03
C SER A 159 26.38 5.22 -14.33
N ASP A 160 26.15 5.86 -13.18
CA ASP A 160 24.87 5.74 -12.47
C ASP A 160 23.73 6.35 -13.28
N VAL A 161 23.96 7.52 -13.89
CA VAL A 161 22.96 8.16 -14.78
C VAL A 161 22.62 7.23 -15.94
N LEU A 162 23.61 6.67 -16.63
CA LEU A 162 23.37 5.73 -17.73
C LEU A 162 22.63 4.47 -17.26
N GLN A 163 22.93 3.98 -16.07
CA GLN A 163 22.24 2.82 -15.50
C GLN A 163 20.77 3.12 -15.21
N ILE A 164 20.48 4.27 -14.59
CA ILE A 164 19.11 4.72 -14.31
C ILE A 164 18.30 4.85 -15.60
N PHE A 165 18.88 5.40 -16.66
CA PHE A 165 18.20 5.57 -17.94
C PHE A 165 18.03 4.25 -18.73
N ARG A 166 18.83 3.23 -18.42
CA ARG A 166 18.76 1.91 -19.08
C ARG A 166 17.68 1.01 -18.46
N GLN A 167 17.43 1.18 -17.17
CA GLN A 167 16.40 0.48 -16.41
C GLN A 167 15.00 0.82 -16.95
#